data_AF-A0A2S3GXK5-F1
#
_entry.id   AF-A0A2S3GXK5-F1
#
_cell.length_a   1.000
_cell.length_b   1.000
_cell.length_c   1.000
_cell.angle_alpha   90.00
_cell.angle_beta   90.00
_cell.angle_gamma   90.00
#
_symmetry.space_group_name_H-M   'P 1'
#
loop_
_entity.id
_entity.type
_entity.pdbx_description
1 polymer ?
#
loop_
_entity_poly.entity_id
_entity_poly.type
_entity_poly.pdbx_seq_one_letter_code
_entity_poly.pdbx_strand_id
1 'polypeptide(L)'
;MGVVSAAADLAVAVFSLAIAVAAPLMDAQSVLPPGLHPAPLVELKRWYTAEFGDYLMARPPGFFRGIICLELAFQWPLAVATLYGILTRRRWVATTSLMAGVSTLTSMSAVLGELLGSGKATPKLLQVYVPFAAFAVIAILRGLCSCSPRATAGSSLGPSSRKKRV
;
A
#
# COMPACT_ATOMS: atom_id res chain seq x y z
N MET A 1 -19.86 15.97 1.48
CA MET A 1 -18.86 14.98 1.01
C MET A 1 -17.42 15.42 1.35
N GLY A 2 -17.14 15.87 2.59
CA GLY A 2 -15.83 16.44 2.94
C GLY A 2 -15.08 15.76 4.10
N VAL A 3 -15.80 15.18 5.06
CA VAL A 3 -15.19 14.54 6.24
C VAL A 3 -14.70 13.13 5.92
N VAL A 4 -15.47 12.36 5.14
CA VAL A 4 -15.12 10.99 4.76
C VAL A 4 -13.87 10.95 3.86
N SER A 5 -13.73 11.91 2.94
CA SER A 5 -12.52 12.04 2.12
C SER A 5 -11.33 12.48 2.95
N ALA A 6 -11.48 13.43 3.87
CA ALA A 6 -10.39 13.85 4.76
C ALA A 6 -9.91 12.70 5.69
N ALA A 7 -10.83 11.89 6.20
CA ALA A 7 -10.51 10.73 7.02
C ALA A 7 -9.78 9.65 6.21
N ALA A 8 -10.24 9.35 4.99
CA ALA A 8 -9.54 8.42 4.10
C ALA A 8 -8.16 8.96 3.69
N ASP A 9 -8.05 10.27 3.47
CA ASP A 9 -6.79 10.93 3.15
C ASP A 9 -5.77 10.80 4.28
N LEU A 10 -6.22 11.02 5.52
CA LEU A 10 -5.42 10.86 6.73
C LEU A 10 -5.05 9.38 6.96
N ALA A 11 -6.00 8.46 6.86
CA ALA A 11 -5.74 7.02 7.01
C ALA A 11 -4.68 6.56 6.01
N VAL A 12 -4.79 7.00 4.75
CA VAL A 12 -3.82 6.66 3.73
C VAL A 12 -2.47 7.31 3.98
N ALA A 13 -2.42 8.54 4.49
CA ALA A 13 -1.17 9.18 4.86
C ALA A 13 -0.47 8.46 6.02
N VAL A 14 -1.21 8.12 7.07
CA VAL A 14 -0.67 7.40 8.25
C VAL A 14 -0.13 6.04 7.85
N PHE A 15 -0.87 5.28 7.04
CA PHE A 15 -0.38 3.99 6.53
C PHE A 15 0.80 4.15 5.58
N SER A 16 0.79 5.14 4.68
CA SER A 16 1.93 5.38 3.78
C SER A 16 3.19 5.74 4.56
N LEU A 17 3.05 6.52 5.63
CA LEU A 17 4.15 6.83 6.55
C LEU A 17 4.62 5.57 7.28
N ALA A 18 3.69 4.76 7.78
CA ALA A 18 4.02 3.50 8.43
C ALA A 18 4.80 2.57 7.49
N ILE A 19 4.37 2.42 6.22
CA ILE A 19 5.09 1.63 5.20
C ILE A 19 6.44 2.25 4.86
N ALA A 20 6.53 3.58 4.72
CA ALA A 20 7.78 4.27 4.41
C ALA A 20 8.87 4.04 5.48
N VAL A 21 8.47 3.86 6.74
CA VAL A 21 9.37 3.54 7.86
C VAL A 21 9.54 2.02 8.03
N ALA A 22 8.46 1.25 8.00
CA ALA A 22 8.50 -0.18 8.26
C ALA A 22 9.18 -0.97 7.14
N ALA A 23 9.01 -0.62 5.87
CA ALA A 23 9.63 -1.34 4.76
C ALA A 23 11.17 -1.35 4.84
N PRO A 24 11.88 -0.22 5.01
CA PRO A 24 13.33 -0.27 5.19
C PRO A 24 13.76 -0.88 6.53
N LEU A 25 12.94 -0.81 7.58
CA LEU A 25 13.30 -1.31 8.91
C LEU A 25 13.04 -2.80 9.09
N MET A 26 11.99 -3.37 8.51
CA MET A 26 11.58 -4.77 8.70
C MET A 26 11.80 -5.59 7.43
N ASP A 27 11.35 -5.08 6.28
CA ASP A 27 11.39 -5.84 5.03
C ASP A 27 12.81 -5.94 4.46
N ALA A 28 13.62 -4.89 4.63
CA ALA A 28 15.04 -4.91 4.26
C ALA A 28 15.82 -5.99 5.04
N GLN A 29 15.39 -6.36 6.25
CA GLN A 29 16.02 -7.45 7.02
C GLN A 29 15.75 -8.85 6.45
N SER A 30 14.77 -8.98 5.56
CA SER A 30 14.41 -10.24 4.91
C SER A 30 15.15 -10.43 3.58
N VAL A 31 15.64 -9.34 2.99
CA VAL A 31 16.43 -9.36 1.75
C VAL A 31 17.92 -9.27 2.05
N LEU A 32 18.35 -8.38 2.96
CA LEU A 32 19.76 -8.17 3.28
C LEU A 32 20.30 -9.19 4.30
N PRO A 33 21.60 -9.52 4.22
CA PRO A 33 22.28 -10.32 5.23
C PRO A 33 22.13 -9.73 6.64
N PRO A 34 21.97 -10.58 7.68
CA PRO A 34 21.79 -10.13 9.06
C PRO A 34 22.99 -9.33 9.63
N GLY A 35 24.15 -9.35 8.97
CA GLY A 35 25.33 -8.58 9.38
C GLY A 35 25.30 -7.08 9.03
N LEU A 36 24.31 -6.61 8.25
CA LEU A 36 24.16 -5.21 7.87
C LEU A 36 23.15 -4.45 8.74
N HIS A 37 22.44 -5.15 9.62
CA HIS A 37 21.37 -4.56 10.44
C HIS A 37 21.80 -4.42 11.91
N PRO A 38 21.46 -3.31 12.58
CA PRO A 38 21.75 -3.13 14.00
C PRO A 38 21.12 -4.22 14.86
N ALA A 39 21.81 -4.64 15.92
CA ALA A 39 21.29 -5.60 16.90
C ALA A 39 19.83 -5.37 17.36
N PRO A 40 19.38 -4.13 17.67
CA PRO A 40 17.98 -3.91 18.09
C PRO A 40 16.94 -4.22 17.00
N LEU A 41 17.29 -4.07 15.72
CA LEU A 41 16.38 -4.37 14.61
C LEU A 41 16.17 -5.89 14.46
N VAL A 42 17.24 -6.65 14.64
CA VAL A 42 17.22 -8.12 14.63
C VAL A 42 16.45 -8.65 15.84
N GLU A 43 16.64 -8.04 17.01
CA GLU A 43 15.91 -8.37 18.24
C GLU A 43 14.41 -8.08 18.08
N LEU A 44 14.03 -6.95 17.49
CA LEU A 44 12.64 -6.60 17.22
C LEU A 44 11.98 -7.59 16.25
N LYS A 45 12.68 -8.00 15.19
CA LYS A 45 12.20 -9.03 14.26
C LYS A 45 12.01 -10.37 14.98
N ARG A 46 12.97 -10.77 15.83
CA ARG A 46 12.88 -12.01 16.63
C ARG A 46 11.69 -11.97 17.58
N TRP A 47 11.53 -10.87 18.31
CA TRP A 47 10.39 -10.66 19.20
C TRP A 47 9.06 -10.70 18.45
N TYR A 48 8.97 -10.05 17.28
CA TYR A 48 7.79 -10.10 16.41
C TYR A 48 7.50 -11.54 15.93
N THR A 49 8.51 -12.27 15.44
CA THR A 49 8.31 -13.66 15.01
C THR A 49 7.90 -14.59 16.15
N ALA A 50 8.39 -14.34 17.37
CA ALA A 50 8.04 -15.11 18.55
C ALA A 50 6.63 -14.79 19.06
N GLU A 51 6.23 -13.52 19.04
CA GLU A 51 4.93 -13.05 19.55
C GLU A 51 3.78 -13.37 18.60
N PHE A 52 4.00 -13.19 17.29
CA PHE A 52 2.97 -13.37 16.26
C PHE A 52 3.01 -14.74 15.59
N GLY A 53 4.07 -15.53 15.82
CA GLY A 53 4.23 -16.86 15.20
C GLY A 53 4.37 -16.79 13.67
N ASP A 54 4.88 -15.67 13.16
CA ASP A 54 4.97 -15.43 11.72
C ASP A 54 6.07 -16.30 11.09
N TYR A 55 5.66 -17.48 10.63
CA TYR A 55 6.51 -18.45 9.94
C TYR A 55 7.13 -17.87 8.66
N LEU A 56 6.45 -16.95 7.97
CA LEU A 56 6.94 -16.33 6.73
C LEU A 56 8.10 -15.38 7.01
N MET A 57 8.10 -14.70 8.15
CA MET A 57 9.23 -13.85 8.56
C MET A 57 10.37 -14.63 9.24
N ALA A 58 10.04 -15.75 9.90
CA ALA A 58 11.03 -16.61 10.56
C ALA A 58 11.87 -17.43 9.56
N ARG A 59 11.25 -17.93 8.48
CA ARG A 59 11.93 -18.61 7.37
C ARG A 59 11.30 -18.19 6.04
N PRO A 60 11.69 -17.05 5.46
CA PRO A 60 11.07 -16.53 4.25
C PRO A 60 11.24 -17.50 3.09
N PRO A 61 10.16 -18.11 2.58
CA PRO A 61 10.22 -18.92 1.37
C PRO A 61 10.56 -18.02 0.17
N GLY A 62 11.11 -18.60 -0.90
CA GLY A 62 11.60 -17.85 -2.07
C GLY A 62 10.55 -16.91 -2.68
N PHE A 63 9.29 -17.32 -2.71
CA PHE A 63 8.19 -16.48 -3.21
C PHE A 63 7.98 -15.23 -2.34
N PHE A 64 8.05 -15.37 -1.01
CA PHE A 64 7.82 -14.29 -0.05
C PHE A 64 8.97 -13.28 -0.11
N ARG A 65 10.20 -13.76 -0.31
CA ARG A 65 11.36 -12.89 -0.56
C ARG A 65 11.19 -12.09 -1.86
N GLY A 66 10.57 -12.68 -2.88
CA GLY A 66 10.22 -11.98 -4.12
C GLY A 66 9.16 -10.89 -3.91
N ILE A 67 8.10 -11.19 -3.15
CA ILE A 67 7.07 -10.21 -2.77
C ILE A 67 7.70 -9.06 -2.00
N ILE A 68 8.51 -9.36 -0.98
CA ILE A 68 9.23 -8.34 -0.21
C ILE A 68 10.14 -7.49 -1.10
N CYS A 69 10.88 -8.11 -2.02
CA CYS A 69 11.73 -7.36 -2.94
C CYS A 69 10.91 -6.41 -3.84
N LEU A 70 9.74 -6.85 -4.31
CA LEU A 70 8.80 -6.02 -5.05
C LEU A 70 8.23 -4.89 -4.19
N GLU A 71 7.94 -5.17 -2.92
CA GLU A 71 7.48 -4.16 -1.96
C GLU A 71 8.56 -3.10 -1.71
N LEU A 72 9.82 -3.48 -1.51
CA LEU A 72 10.90 -2.51 -1.38
C LEU A 72 11.15 -1.72 -2.68
N ALA A 73 11.13 -2.38 -3.83
CA ALA A 73 11.48 -1.73 -5.09
C ALA A 73 10.35 -0.85 -5.63
N PHE A 74 9.09 -1.20 -5.36
CA PHE A 74 7.91 -0.56 -5.95
C PHE A 74 7.00 0.06 -4.90
N GLN A 75 6.60 -0.69 -3.86
CA GLN A 75 5.67 -0.19 -2.85
C GLN A 75 6.27 0.95 -2.02
N TRP A 76 7.54 0.83 -1.62
CA TRP A 76 8.22 1.84 -0.83
C TRP A 76 8.31 3.22 -1.52
N PRO A 77 8.81 3.35 -2.76
CA PRO A 77 8.80 4.64 -3.44
C PRO A 77 7.39 5.16 -3.70
N LEU A 78 6.41 4.28 -3.93
CA LEU A 78 5.01 4.66 -4.07
C LEU A 78 4.40 5.19 -2.76
N ALA A 79 4.74 4.60 -1.61
CA ALA A 79 4.29 5.06 -0.30
C ALA A 79 4.87 6.44 0.02
N VAL A 80 6.16 6.65 -0.25
CA VAL A 80 6.82 7.95 -0.08
C VAL A 80 6.22 9.00 -1.02
N ALA A 81 6.02 8.65 -2.31
CA ALA A 81 5.40 9.55 -3.29
C ALA A 81 3.95 9.90 -2.93
N THR A 82 3.19 8.93 -2.42
CA THR A 82 1.80 9.14 -1.98
C THR A 82 1.75 10.03 -0.76
N LEU A 83 2.62 9.82 0.24
CA LEU A 83 2.72 10.68 1.41
C LEU A 83 3.09 12.12 1.02
N TYR A 84 4.11 12.29 0.17
CA TYR A 84 4.52 13.59 -0.34
C TYR A 84 3.41 14.29 -1.12
N GLY A 85 2.70 13.54 -1.97
CA GLY A 85 1.60 14.07 -2.75
C GLY A 85 0.43 14.52 -1.86
N ILE A 86 0.12 13.80 -0.78
CA ILE A 86 -0.93 14.19 0.18
C ILE A 86 -0.53 15.50 0.88
N LEU A 87 0.70 15.59 1.35
CA LEU A 87 1.25 16.80 2.00
C LEU A 87 1.21 18.01 1.06
N THR A 88 1.53 17.81 -0.22
CA THR A 88 1.54 18.87 -1.24
C THR A 88 0.22 19.02 -2.00
N ARG A 89 -0.83 18.31 -1.58
CA ARG A 89 -2.18 18.26 -2.21
C ARG A 89 -2.13 18.12 -3.74
N ARG A 90 -1.27 17.26 -4.26
CA ARG A 90 -1.10 17.04 -5.70
C ARG A 90 -2.20 16.13 -6.25
N ARG A 91 -2.64 16.39 -7.49
CA ARG A 91 -3.68 15.59 -8.17
C ARG A 91 -3.26 14.14 -8.44
N TRP A 92 -1.96 13.86 -8.53
CA TRP A 92 -1.43 12.54 -8.88
C TRP A 92 -1.52 11.55 -7.72
N VAL A 93 -1.83 12.04 -6.51
CA VAL A 93 -2.05 11.22 -5.31
C VAL A 93 -3.13 10.18 -5.51
N ALA A 94 -4.19 10.51 -6.25
CA ALA A 94 -5.28 9.58 -6.53
C ALA A 94 -4.77 8.37 -7.33
N THR A 95 -3.89 8.61 -8.29
CA THR A 95 -3.29 7.57 -9.12
C THR A 95 -2.27 6.77 -8.33
N THR A 96 -1.40 7.41 -7.55
CA THR A 96 -0.39 6.69 -6.74
C THR A 96 -1.03 5.88 -5.62
N SER A 97 -2.08 6.40 -4.96
CA SER A 97 -2.81 5.65 -3.93
C SER A 97 -3.55 4.46 -4.53
N LEU A 98 -4.08 4.59 -5.75
CA LEU A 98 -4.69 3.47 -6.47
C LEU A 98 -3.66 2.39 -6.78
N MET A 99 -2.52 2.78 -7.36
CA MET A 99 -1.43 1.84 -7.69
C MET A 99 -0.91 1.14 -6.43
N ALA A 100 -0.64 1.90 -5.37
CA ALA A 100 -0.20 1.35 -4.08
C ALA A 100 -1.23 0.40 -3.48
N GLY A 101 -2.52 0.79 -3.51
CA GLY A 101 -3.62 -0.05 -3.03
C GLY A 101 -3.73 -1.37 -3.80
N VAL A 102 -3.70 -1.33 -5.13
CA VAL A 102 -3.77 -2.53 -5.98
C VAL A 102 -2.56 -3.43 -5.73
N SER A 103 -1.34 -2.89 -5.73
CA SER A 103 -0.13 -3.67 -5.47
C SER A 103 -0.12 -4.30 -4.07
N THR A 104 -0.61 -3.58 -3.06
CA THR A 104 -0.75 -4.12 -1.69
C THR A 104 -1.79 -5.23 -1.67
N LEU A 105 -2.94 -5.04 -2.33
CA LEU A 105 -4.01 -6.03 -2.37
C LEU A 105 -3.56 -7.33 -3.04
N THR A 106 -2.82 -7.24 -4.15
CA THR A 106 -2.25 -8.40 -4.84
C THR A 106 -1.28 -9.17 -3.93
N SER A 107 -0.37 -8.45 -3.27
CA SER A 107 0.61 -9.07 -2.35
C SER A 107 -0.09 -9.73 -1.15
N MET A 108 -1.07 -9.05 -0.55
CA MET A 108 -1.88 -9.61 0.53
C MET A 108 -2.69 -10.83 0.10
N SER A 109 -3.23 -10.85 -1.12
CA SER A 109 -3.96 -12.01 -1.65
C SER A 109 -3.05 -13.23 -1.82
N ALA A 110 -1.80 -13.04 -2.25
CA ALA A 110 -0.82 -14.11 -2.37
C ALA A 110 -0.41 -14.64 -0.99
N VAL A 111 -0.18 -13.75 -0.02
CA VAL A 111 0.17 -14.13 1.36
C VAL A 111 -0.98 -14.85 2.05
N LEU A 112 -2.20 -14.32 1.98
CA LEU A 112 -3.39 -14.97 2.55
C LEU A 112 -3.70 -16.30 1.86
N GLY A 113 -3.52 -16.39 0.54
CA GLY A 113 -3.71 -17.62 -0.22
C GLY A 113 -2.76 -18.73 0.24
N GLU A 114 -1.49 -18.41 0.48
CA GLU A 114 -0.57 -19.38 1.09
C GLU A 114 -1.00 -19.69 2.53
N LEU A 115 -1.30 -18.68 3.34
CA LEU A 115 -1.64 -18.86 4.75
C LEU A 115 -2.85 -19.80 4.96
N LEU A 116 -3.87 -19.65 4.12
CA LEU A 116 -5.04 -20.53 4.09
C LEU A 116 -4.69 -21.92 3.53
N GLY A 117 -3.87 -21.99 2.47
CA GLY A 117 -3.44 -23.25 1.85
C GLY A 117 -2.51 -24.10 2.72
N SER A 118 -1.68 -23.47 3.56
CA SER A 118 -0.69 -24.12 4.43
C SER A 118 -1.30 -24.66 5.72
N GLY A 119 -2.55 -24.26 6.04
CA GLY A 119 -3.24 -24.62 7.29
C GLY A 119 -2.61 -24.04 8.55
N LYS A 120 -1.61 -23.15 8.42
CA LYS A 120 -0.90 -22.49 9.54
C LYS A 120 -1.47 -21.10 9.86
N ALA A 121 -2.62 -20.75 9.27
CA ALA A 121 -3.33 -19.51 9.53
C ALA A 121 -3.74 -19.42 11.01
N THR A 122 -2.90 -18.75 11.79
CA THR A 122 -3.15 -18.48 13.21
C THR A 122 -3.96 -17.19 13.32
N PRO A 123 -4.98 -17.10 14.20
CA PRO A 123 -5.81 -15.89 14.33
C PRO A 123 -5.00 -14.63 14.69
N LYS A 124 -3.93 -14.77 15.48
CA LYS A 124 -2.98 -13.67 15.76
C LYS A 124 -2.29 -13.15 14.50
N LEU A 125 -1.93 -14.06 13.59
CA LEU A 125 -1.26 -13.71 12.35
C LEU A 125 -2.23 -12.98 11.42
N LEU A 126 -3.46 -13.49 11.30
CA LEU A 126 -4.52 -12.85 10.52
C LEU A 126 -4.85 -11.43 11.03
N GLN A 127 -4.82 -11.21 12.35
CA GLN A 127 -5.00 -9.87 12.95
C GLN A 127 -3.95 -8.84 12.48
N VAL A 128 -2.74 -9.27 12.10
CA VAL A 128 -1.71 -8.37 11.56
C VAL A 128 -1.96 -8.07 10.09
N TYR A 129 -2.36 -9.06 9.29
CA TYR A 129 -2.55 -8.89 7.84
C TYR A 129 -3.88 -8.21 7.46
N VAL A 130 -4.94 -8.35 8.28
CA VAL A 130 -6.26 -7.74 8.04
C VAL A 130 -6.21 -6.20 7.94
N PRO A 131 -5.53 -5.47 8.84
CA PRO A 131 -5.33 -4.02 8.71
C PRO A 131 -4.68 -3.61 7.39
N PHE A 132 -3.70 -4.36 6.89
CA PHE A 132 -3.06 -4.07 5.60
C PHE A 132 -4.00 -4.29 4.41
N ALA A 133 -4.80 -5.36 4.45
CA ALA A 133 -5.83 -5.60 3.44
C ALA A 133 -6.92 -4.52 3.47
N ALA A 134 -7.37 -4.11 4.67
CA ALA A 134 -8.32 -3.02 4.83
C ALA A 134 -7.77 -1.70 4.30
N PHE A 135 -6.50 -1.39 4.59
CA PHE A 135 -5.80 -0.23 4.04
C PHE A 135 -5.75 -0.27 2.51
N ALA A 136 -5.41 -1.42 1.91
CA ALA A 136 -5.37 -1.57 0.45
C ALA A 136 -6.73 -1.23 -0.19
N VAL A 137 -7.82 -1.73 0.40
CA VAL A 137 -9.18 -1.43 -0.06
C VAL A 137 -9.51 0.06 0.09
N ILE A 138 -9.18 0.67 1.22
CA ILE A 138 -9.39 2.11 1.46
C ILE A 138 -8.60 2.95 0.45
N ALA A 139 -7.36 2.59 0.16
CA ALA A 139 -6.50 3.28 -0.80
C ALA A 139 -7.03 3.17 -2.24
N ILE A 140 -7.54 2.00 -2.63
CA ILE A 140 -8.21 1.78 -3.92
C ILE A 140 -9.48 2.62 -4.01
N LEU A 141 -10.35 2.56 -3.00
CA LEU A 141 -11.60 3.33 -2.97
C LEU A 141 -11.33 4.84 -3.05
N ARG A 142 -10.35 5.34 -2.30
CA ARG A 142 -9.91 6.74 -2.37
C ARG A 142 -9.42 7.10 -3.77
N GLY A 143 -8.57 6.26 -4.36
CA GLY A 143 -8.03 6.44 -5.70
C GLY A 143 -9.13 6.48 -6.75
N LEU A 144 -10.06 5.53 -6.73
CA LEU A 144 -11.20 5.46 -7.65
C LEU A 144 -12.16 6.64 -7.49
N CYS A 145 -12.52 7.01 -6.26
CA CYS A 145 -13.40 8.15 -6.00
C CYS A 145 -12.77 9.50 -6.40
N SER A 146 -11.44 9.60 -6.37
CA SER A 146 -10.70 10.83 -6.73
C SER A 146 -10.31 10.89 -8.21
N CYS A 147 -10.15 9.73 -8.87
CA CYS A 147 -9.96 9.60 -10.32
C CYS A 147 -11.28 9.69 -11.09
N SER A 148 -12.42 9.42 -10.44
CA SER A 148 -13.73 9.64 -11.04
C SER A 148 -13.89 11.14 -11.31
N PRO A 149 -14.01 11.56 -12.59
CA PRO A 149 -14.25 12.96 -12.89
C PRO A 149 -15.56 13.37 -12.22
N ARG A 150 -15.57 14.55 -11.64
CA ARG A 150 -16.79 15.35 -11.59
C ARG A 150 -17.18 15.68 -13.04
N ALA A 151 -17.77 14.72 -13.75
CA ALA A 151 -18.52 14.91 -14.97
C ALA A 151 -19.96 14.54 -14.66
N THR A 152 -20.56 15.37 -13.82
CA THR A 152 -22.00 15.50 -13.70
C THR A 152 -22.53 16.06 -15.02
N ALA A 153 -23.69 15.57 -15.42
CA ALA A 153 -24.56 16.13 -16.44
C ALA A 153 -24.65 17.67 -16.43
N GLY A 154 -24.77 18.25 -17.63
CA GLY A 154 -25.46 19.52 -17.85
C GLY A 154 -24.66 20.68 -18.45
N SER A 155 -24.54 20.72 -19.78
CA SER A 155 -24.71 21.99 -20.53
C SER A 155 -25.01 21.70 -22.01
N SER A 156 -26.30 21.68 -22.33
CA SER A 156 -26.82 22.05 -23.65
C SER A 156 -26.54 23.54 -23.93
N LEU A 157 -25.94 23.86 -25.08
CA LEU A 157 -26.14 25.07 -25.94
C LEU A 157 -24.98 25.19 -26.95
N GLY A 158 -25.31 25.34 -28.24
CA GLY A 158 -24.39 25.29 -29.40
C GLY A 158 -23.57 26.57 -29.66
N PRO A 159 -23.39 26.97 -30.94
CA PRO A 159 -22.31 26.55 -31.83
C PRO A 159 -21.18 27.58 -31.92
N SER A 160 -19.93 27.14 -32.12
CA SER A 160 -18.82 28.03 -32.47
C SER A 160 -18.53 27.97 -33.97
N SER A 161 -18.92 29.04 -34.65
CA SER A 161 -18.54 29.36 -36.02
C SER A 161 -17.03 29.53 -36.13
N ARG A 162 -16.38 28.78 -37.04
CA ARG A 162 -15.05 29.15 -37.53
C ARG A 162 -15.00 29.06 -39.06
N LYS A 163 -15.17 30.24 -39.66
CA LYS A 163 -14.88 30.57 -41.06
C LYS A 163 -13.61 29.84 -41.54
N LYS A 164 -13.69 29.13 -42.66
CA LYS A 164 -12.53 28.87 -43.52
C LYS A 164 -12.83 29.46 -44.90
N ARG A 165 -12.13 30.55 -45.18
CA ARG A 165 -11.98 31.16 -46.51
C ARG A 165 -10.97 30.29 -47.27
N VAL A 166 -11.38 29.70 -48.39
CA VAL A 166 -10.61 29.54 -49.64
C VAL A 166 -11.63 29.59 -50.77
#